data_AF-B0W8H5-F1
#
_entry.id   AF-B0W8H5-F1
#
_cell.length_a   1.000
_cell.length_b   1.000
_cell.length_c   1.000
_cell.angle_alpha   90.00
_cell.angle_beta   90.00
_cell.angle_gamma   90.00
#
_symmetry.space_group_name_H-M   'P 1'
#
loop_
_entity.id
_entity.type
_entity.pdbx_description
1 polymer ?
#
loop_
_entity_poly.entity_id
_entity_poly.type
_entity_poly.pdbx_seq_one_letter_code
_entity_poly.pdbx_strand_id
1 'polypeptide(L)'
;MYQQPVLRPTALAWQRFPCVLKAGHCHGGKATAKLDSPGALQDAAGLLCGTGLSESTSYCSLEPYIDAKFDVHIQKIGGNYKAFM
;
A
#
# COMPACT_ATOMS: atom_id res chain seq x y z
N MET A 1 -38.57 1.42 -2.10
CA MET A 1 -37.29 0.89 -2.61
C MET A 1 -36.22 1.96 -2.40
N TYR A 2 -35.44 1.86 -1.32
CA TYR A 2 -34.32 2.77 -1.11
C TYR A 2 -33.12 2.24 -1.91
N GLN A 3 -32.72 3.00 -2.92
CA GLN A 3 -31.57 2.70 -3.75
C GLN A 3 -30.32 3.01 -2.91
N GLN A 4 -29.56 1.97 -2.55
CA GLN A 4 -28.28 2.13 -1.85
C GLN A 4 -27.33 2.98 -2.71
N PRO A 5 -26.59 3.94 -2.13
CA PRO A 5 -25.59 4.68 -2.88
C PRO A 5 -24.47 3.71 -3.26
N VAL A 6 -24.40 3.38 -4.55
CA VAL A 6 -23.28 2.66 -5.15
C VAL A 6 -22.07 3.57 -4.97
N LEU A 7 -21.23 3.28 -3.97
CA LEU A 7 -19.95 3.94 -3.79
C LEU A 7 -19.14 3.66 -5.06
N ARG A 8 -19.11 4.63 -5.98
CA ARG A 8 -18.19 4.58 -7.11
C ARG A 8 -16.80 4.47 -6.50
N PRO A 9 -15.98 3.48 -6.87
CA PRO A 9 -14.59 3.47 -6.46
C PRO A 9 -14.02 4.78 -7.02
N THR A 10 -13.69 5.72 -6.15
CA THR A 10 -12.93 6.90 -6.55
C THR A 10 -11.68 6.34 -7.21
N ALA A 11 -11.61 6.49 -8.53
CA ALA A 11 -10.53 6.00 -9.35
C ALA A 11 -9.21 6.32 -8.62
N LEU A 12 -8.40 5.29 -8.35
CA LEU A 12 -7.04 5.44 -7.87
C LEU A 12 -6.26 6.21 -8.93
N ALA A 13 -6.41 7.53 -8.96
CA ALA A 13 -5.71 8.42 -9.87
C ALA A 13 -4.31 8.69 -9.33
N TRP A 14 -3.54 7.64 -9.05
CA TRP A 14 -2.11 7.75 -8.83
C TRP A 14 -1.42 7.58 -10.18
N GLN A 15 -0.84 8.66 -10.72
CA GLN A 15 -0.32 8.68 -12.10
C GLN A 15 1.18 8.38 -12.22
N ARG A 16 1.87 8.02 -11.13
CA ARG A 16 3.32 7.73 -11.16
C ARG A 16 3.59 6.27 -10.84
N PHE A 17 3.89 5.52 -11.90
CA PHE A 17 4.41 4.17 -11.85
C PHE A 17 5.93 4.19 -12.04
N PRO A 18 6.68 3.28 -11.40
CA PRO A 18 6.18 2.26 -10.47
C PRO A 18 5.77 2.84 -9.11
N CYS A 19 4.82 2.16 -8.45
CA CYS A 19 4.38 2.50 -7.09
C CYS A 19 4.48 1.28 -6.18
N VAL A 20 4.44 1.50 -4.87
CA VAL A 20 4.39 0.45 -3.85
C VAL A 20 3.02 0.51 -3.17
N LEU A 21 2.31 -0.60 -3.23
CA LEU A 21 1.06 -0.84 -2.49
C LEU A 21 1.39 -1.50 -1.16
N LYS A 22 0.81 -0.99 -0.07
CA LYS A 22 0.85 -1.59 1.27
C LYS A 22 -0.58 -1.83 1.73
N ALA A 23 -0.96 -3.08 1.96
CA ALA A 23 -2.31 -3.44 2.37
C ALA A 23 -2.36 -3.84 3.86
N GLY A 24 -3.31 -3.25 4.58
CA GLY A 24 -3.55 -3.50 6.00
C GLY A 24 -2.38 -3.11 6.90
N HIS A 25 -2.37 -3.68 8.11
CA HIS A 25 -1.30 -3.50 9.09
C HIS A 25 -0.44 -4.77 9.16
N CYS A 26 0.62 -4.79 8.34
CA CYS A 26 1.50 -5.93 8.19
C CYS A 26 2.96 -5.59 8.52
N HIS A 27 3.74 -6.60 8.92
CA HIS A 27 5.17 -6.47 9.26
C HIS A 27 6.02 -7.38 8.39
N GLY A 28 7.32 -7.06 8.27
CA GLY A 28 8.28 -7.89 7.52
C GLY A 28 8.02 -7.93 6.01
N GLY A 29 7.52 -6.83 5.44
CA GLY A 29 7.23 -6.72 4.00
C GLY A 29 6.00 -7.49 3.52
N LYS A 30 5.22 -8.09 4.45
CA LYS A 30 3.97 -8.77 4.09
C LYS A 30 2.98 -7.79 3.47
N ALA A 31 2.17 -8.28 2.53
CA ALA A 31 1.14 -7.53 1.83
C ALA A 31 1.65 -6.21 1.22
N THR A 32 2.92 -6.18 0.83
CA THR A 32 3.58 -5.05 0.16
C THR A 32 4.00 -5.50 -1.24
N ALA A 33 3.68 -4.73 -2.27
CA ALA A 33 3.99 -5.08 -3.66
C ALA A 33 4.38 -3.85 -4.48
N LYS A 34 5.39 -4.00 -5.34
CA LYS A 34 5.70 -3.04 -6.40
C LYS A 34 4.74 -3.28 -7.57
N LEU A 35 4.16 -2.20 -8.09
CA LEU A 35 3.27 -2.21 -9.23
C LEU A 35 3.88 -1.35 -10.33
N ASP A 36 4.06 -1.92 -11.52
CA ASP A 36 4.72 -1.24 -12.64
C ASP A 36 3.76 -0.61 -13.65
N SER A 37 2.45 -0.89 -13.54
CA SER A 37 1.46 -0.40 -14.50
C SER A 37 0.09 -0.13 -13.87
N PRO A 38 -0.74 0.72 -14.51
CA PRO A 38 -2.12 0.93 -14.11
C PRO A 38 -2.95 -0.36 -14.09
N GLY A 39 -2.68 -1.30 -15.01
CA GLY A 39 -3.35 -2.60 -15.05
C GLY A 39 -3.05 -3.43 -13.80
N ALA A 40 -1.77 -3.53 -13.42
CA ALA A 40 -1.38 -4.23 -12.19
C ALA A 40 -2.02 -3.62 -10.93
N LEU A 41 -2.24 -2.30 -10.93
CA LEU A 41 -2.95 -1.63 -9.84
C LEU A 41 -4.44 -1.98 -9.79
N GLN A 42 -5.10 -2.06 -10.95
CA GLN A 42 -6.51 -2.49 -11.02
C GLN A 42 -6.67 -3.94 -10.59
N ASP A 43 -5.76 -4.82 -11.00
CA ASP A 43 -5.76 -6.22 -10.60
C ASP A 43 -5.56 -6.37 -9.09
N ALA A 44 -4.60 -5.64 -8.51
CA ALA A 44 -4.37 -5.62 -7.07
C ALA A 44 -5.58 -5.08 -6.30
N ALA A 45 -6.22 -4.01 -6.79
CA ALA A 45 -7.45 -3.49 -6.21
C ALA A 45 -8.59 -4.52 -6.28
N GLY A 46 -8.75 -5.19 -7.42
CA GLY A 46 -9.74 -6.26 -7.61
C GLY A 46 -9.53 -7.43 -6.67
N LEU A 47 -8.28 -7.86 -6.47
CA LEU A 47 -7.93 -8.92 -5.52
C LEU A 47 -8.27 -8.51 -4.08
N LEU A 48 -7.88 -7.30 -3.66
CA LEU A 48 -8.17 -6.78 -2.33
C LEU A 48 -9.68 -6.65 -2.07
N CYS A 49 -10.47 -6.33 -3.10
CA CYS A 49 -11.93 -6.31 -3.01
C CYS A 49 -12.54 -7.73 -2.99
N GLY A 50 -11.96 -8.68 -3.73
CA GLY A 50 -12.53 -10.02 -3.95
C GLY A 50 -12.24 -11.06 -2.87
N THR A 51 -11.16 -10.92 -2.09
CA THR A 51 -10.71 -11.96 -1.14
C THR A 51 -11.41 -11.95 0.23
N GLY A 52 -12.63 -11.41 0.35
CA GLY A 52 -13.35 -11.38 1.63
C GLY A 52 -12.73 -10.47 2.71
N LEU A 53 -11.72 -9.67 2.35
CA LEU A 53 -11.24 -8.54 3.17
C LEU A 53 -12.32 -7.46 3.36
N SER A 54 -13.48 -7.60 2.71
CA SER A 54 -14.67 -6.80 3.00
C SER A 54 -15.20 -7.00 4.43
N GLU A 55 -14.93 -8.12 5.11
CA GLU A 55 -15.36 -8.31 6.52
C GLU A 55 -14.32 -7.80 7.54
N SER A 56 -13.10 -7.52 7.10
CA SER A 56 -12.07 -6.84 7.89
C SER A 56 -11.55 -5.67 7.07
N THR A 57 -12.26 -4.54 7.13
CA THR A 57 -11.97 -3.25 6.47
C THR A 57 -10.52 -2.83 6.65
N SER A 58 -9.64 -3.40 5.84
CA SER A 58 -8.22 -3.16 5.86
C SER A 58 -7.93 -2.10 4.82
N TYR A 59 -7.52 -0.93 5.29
CA TYR A 59 -7.10 0.16 4.41
C TYR A 59 -5.84 -0.24 3.64
N CYS A 60 -5.60 0.42 2.52
CA CYS A 60 -4.33 0.32 1.79
C CYS A 60 -3.76 1.71 1.55
N SER A 61 -2.44 1.78 1.40
CA SER A 61 -1.74 2.98 0.98
C SER A 61 -0.91 2.71 -0.27
N LEU A 62 -0.75 3.76 -1.07
CA LEU A 62 0.15 3.81 -2.21
C LEU A 62 1.20 4.86 -1.97
N GLU A 63 2.44 4.53 -2.31
CA GLU A 63 3.56 5.46 -2.31
C GLU A 63 4.39 5.28 -3.59
N PRO A 64 5.16 6.31 -4.02
CA PRO A 64 6.08 6.15 -5.14
C PRO A 64 7.10 5.05 -4.85
N TYR A 65 7.41 4.23 -5.85
CA TYR A 65 8.57 3.36 -5.73
C TYR A 65 9.84 4.22 -5.77
N ILE A 66 10.72 4.01 -4.79
CA ILE A 66 12.01 4.69 -4.71
C ILE A 66 13.08 3.69 -5.12
N ASP A 67 13.82 4.00 -6.18
CA ASP A 67 15.03 3.28 -6.56
C ASP A 67 16.18 3.68 -5.62
N ALA A 68 16.12 3.16 -4.40
CA ALA A 68 17.04 3.49 -3.33
C ALA A 68 18.34 2.68 -3.47
N LYS A 69 19.50 3.34 -3.31
CA LYS A 69 20.80 2.65 -3.23
C LYS A 69 20.92 1.79 -1.96
N PHE A 70 20.30 2.25 -0.88
CA PHE A 70 20.20 1.62 0.44
C PHE A 70 19.08 2.34 1.22
N ASP A 71 18.59 1.72 2.29
CA ASP A 71 17.75 2.39 3.28
C ASP A 71 18.61 2.83 4.49
N VAL A 72 18.04 3.68 5.34
CA VAL A 72 18.73 4.11 6.57
C VAL A 72 17.77 3.93 7.74
N HIS A 73 18.23 3.18 8.76
CA HIS A 73 17.50 3.00 10.01
C HIS A 73 18.20 3.80 11.11
N ILE A 74 17.54 4.82 11.63
CA ILE A 74 18.01 5.59 12.79
C ILE A 74 17.29 5.10 14.04
N GLN A 75 18.04 4.59 15.02
CA GLN A 75 17.52 4.07 16.27
C GLN A 75 17.93 4.96 17.44
N LYS A 76 16.98 5.24 18.34
CA LYS A 76 17.22 5.92 19.63
C LYS A 76 16.84 4.99 20.79
N ILE A 77 17.76 4.76 21.72
CA ILE A 77 17.53 4.04 22.98
C ILE A 77 18.05 4.90 24.13
N GLY A 78 17.12 5.50 24.90
CA GLY A 78 17.47 6.48 25.94
C GLY A 78 18.18 7.70 25.35
N GLY A 79 19.39 8.01 25.84
CA GLY A 79 20.25 9.07 25.31
C GLY A 79 21.17 8.64 24.15
N ASN A 80 21.14 7.35 23.75
CA ASN A 80 22.01 6.81 22.72
C ASN A 80 21.32 6.78 21.35
N TYR A 81 22.08 7.10 20.31
CA TYR A 81 21.64 7.11 18.91
C TYR A 81 22.56 6.22 18.06
N LYS A 82 21.98 5.40 17.18
CA LYS A 82 22.69 4.55 16.20
C LYS A 82 22.06 4.73 14.82
N ALA A 83 22.89 4.70 13.79
CA ALA A 83 22.46 4.71 12.39
C ALA A 83 22.94 3.43 11.71
N PHE A 84 22.03 2.78 10.98
CA PHE A 84 22.30 1.62 10.16
C PHE A 84 21.96 1.97 8.72
N MET A 85 22.79 1.48 7.80
CA MET A 85 22.63 1.56 6.35
C MET A 85 22.59 0.14 5.81
#